data_AF-A0A9R1FXU0-F1
#
_entry.id   AF-A0A9R1FXU0-F1
#
_cell.length_a   1.000
_cell.length_b   1.000
_cell.length_c   1.000
_cell.angle_alpha   90.00
_cell.angle_beta   90.00
_cell.angle_gamma   90.00
#
_symmetry.space_group_name_H-M   'P 1'
#
loop_
_entity.id
_entity.type
_entity.pdbx_description
1 polymer ?
#
loop_
_entity_poly.entity_id
_entity_poly.type
_entity_poly.pdbx_seq_one_letter_code
_entity_poly.pdbx_strand_id
1 'polypeptide(L)'
;VAVNLEASADAAFRTDVVKYAFTGLMRDLRGIAMATNSRRTYGLLFDWLYPSRMPLLLRAISLLTDEPEVTTPLLKFMSEFVLNKAQRLTFDSSSPNGILLFREISKLIVAYGSRILLLPNGTNIYRSKYKGIWISLTVLSRALCGNYVNFGVFELYGDRALADALDISLKMTLSIPLSDILTFKKLSKAYYGYMEVLFNNHITINSVLNLDTSTFVHIVTSLESGLKGLDTGISTQVCHYGSLYHLEMFL
;
A
#
# COMPACT_ATOMS: atom_id res chain seq x y z
N VAL A 1 0.23 -25.26 22.27
CA VAL A 1 -1.11 -24.65 22.36
C VAL A 1 -1.44 -24.04 21.01
N ALA A 2 -2.41 -24.60 20.28
CA ALA A 2 -2.87 -23.98 19.04
C ALA A 2 -3.69 -22.74 19.41
N VAL A 3 -3.18 -21.55 19.13
CA VAL A 3 -3.87 -20.30 19.40
C VAL A 3 -4.90 -20.08 18.29
N ASN A 4 -6.20 -20.05 18.63
CA ASN A 4 -7.23 -19.68 17.69
C ASN A 4 -7.27 -18.15 17.52
N LEU A 5 -6.54 -17.65 16.52
CA LEU A 5 -6.41 -16.22 16.24
C LEU A 5 -7.75 -15.57 15.85
N GLU A 6 -8.66 -16.30 15.21
CA GLU A 6 -9.96 -15.79 14.75
C GLU A 6 -10.93 -15.59 15.93
N ALA A 7 -10.92 -16.49 16.91
CA ALA A 7 -11.77 -16.43 18.10
C ALA A 7 -11.16 -15.68 19.30
N SER A 8 -9.91 -15.23 19.19
CA SER A 8 -9.22 -14.52 20.28
C SER A 8 -9.89 -13.17 20.58
N ALA A 9 -10.00 -12.77 21.85
CA ALA A 9 -10.52 -11.45 22.25
C ALA A 9 -9.53 -10.31 21.93
N ASP A 10 -10.00 -9.06 21.85
CA ASP A 10 -9.14 -7.91 21.48
C ASP A 10 -7.96 -7.74 22.44
N ALA A 11 -8.19 -7.93 23.73
CA ALA A 11 -7.14 -7.89 24.75
C ALA A 11 -6.07 -8.97 24.54
N ALA A 12 -6.44 -10.12 23.97
CA ALA A 12 -5.49 -11.20 23.71
C ALA A 12 -4.49 -10.83 22.60
N PHE A 13 -4.85 -9.97 21.64
CA PHE A 13 -3.92 -9.49 20.59
C PHE A 13 -2.74 -8.68 21.14
N ARG A 14 -2.88 -8.13 22.35
CA ARG A 14 -1.81 -7.41 23.04
C ARG A 14 -0.84 -8.34 23.78
N THR A 15 -1.12 -9.64 23.87
CA THR A 15 -0.22 -10.62 24.49
C THR A 15 0.88 -11.05 23.51
N ASP A 16 2.09 -11.26 24.04
CA ASP A 16 3.23 -11.65 23.20
C ASP A 16 3.00 -12.97 22.46
N VAL A 17 2.30 -13.92 23.08
CA VAL A 17 1.95 -15.21 22.47
C VAL A 17 1.16 -15.01 21.17
N VAL A 18 0.12 -14.16 21.19
CA VAL A 18 -0.71 -13.88 20.02
C VAL A 18 0.07 -13.05 18.99
N LYS A 19 0.84 -12.05 19.43
CA LYS A 19 1.70 -11.25 18.53
C LYS A 19 2.70 -12.13 17.77
N TYR A 20 3.37 -13.06 18.46
CA TYR A 20 4.33 -13.98 17.84
C TYR A 20 3.65 -14.97 16.89
N ALA A 21 2.53 -15.57 17.31
CA ALA A 21 1.78 -16.49 16.46
C ALA A 21 1.28 -15.80 15.17
N PHE A 22 0.71 -14.61 15.30
CA PHE A 22 0.24 -13.82 14.17
C PHE A 22 1.39 -13.39 13.25
N THR A 23 2.51 -12.94 13.83
CA THR A 23 3.71 -12.57 13.08
C THR A 23 4.29 -13.75 12.30
N GLY A 24 4.35 -14.94 12.91
CA GLY A 24 4.74 -16.18 12.25
C GLY A 24 3.85 -16.48 11.05
N LEU A 25 2.53 -16.49 11.27
CA LEU A 25 1.55 -16.71 10.22
C LEU A 25 1.72 -15.73 9.04
N MET A 26 1.92 -14.43 9.29
CA MET A 26 2.12 -13.45 8.21
C MET A 26 3.40 -13.70 7.41
N ARG A 27 4.48 -14.17 8.07
CA ARG A 27 5.74 -14.51 7.38
C ARG A 27 5.57 -15.77 6.52
N ASP A 28 4.88 -16.78 7.04
CA ASP A 28 4.63 -18.03 6.32
C ASP A 28 3.71 -17.80 5.12
N LEU A 29 2.61 -17.07 5.31
CA LEU A 29 1.69 -16.69 4.23
C LEU A 29 2.40 -15.85 3.16
N ARG A 30 3.32 -14.97 3.55
CA ARG A 30 4.17 -14.26 2.59
C ARG A 30 5.06 -15.23 1.81
N GLY A 31 5.66 -16.22 2.46
CA GLY A 31 6.44 -17.26 1.79
C GLY A 31 5.61 -18.07 0.79
N ILE A 32 4.41 -18.49 1.19
CA ILE A 32 3.45 -19.18 0.31
C ILE A 32 3.06 -18.29 -0.86
N ALA A 33 2.68 -17.03 -0.61
CA ALA A 33 2.38 -16.06 -1.65
C ALA A 33 3.57 -15.88 -2.60
N MET A 34 4.81 -15.87 -2.09
CA MET A 34 6.00 -15.82 -2.94
C MET A 34 6.15 -17.05 -3.86
N ALA A 35 5.75 -18.23 -3.40
CA ALA A 35 5.81 -19.47 -4.19
C ALA A 35 4.68 -19.61 -5.22
N THR A 36 3.54 -18.94 -5.01
CA THR A 36 2.41 -18.95 -5.97
C THR A 36 2.73 -18.13 -7.23
N ASN A 37 3.11 -18.80 -8.31
CA ASN A 37 3.47 -18.16 -9.59
C ASN A 37 2.46 -18.41 -10.72
N SER A 38 1.37 -19.13 -10.46
CA SER A 38 0.32 -19.41 -11.45
C SER A 38 -1.03 -18.91 -10.97
N ARG A 39 -1.92 -18.59 -11.91
CA ARG A 39 -3.31 -18.21 -11.62
C ARG A 39 -4.02 -19.22 -10.72
N ARG A 40 -3.81 -20.52 -10.98
CA ARG A 40 -4.41 -21.61 -10.17
C ARG A 40 -3.91 -21.60 -8.72
N THR A 41 -2.60 -21.54 -8.51
CA THR A 41 -2.03 -21.59 -7.15
C THR A 41 -2.33 -20.31 -6.37
N TYR A 42 -2.36 -19.16 -7.05
CA TYR A 42 -2.83 -17.91 -6.47
C TYR A 42 -4.31 -17.99 -6.09
N GLY A 43 -5.17 -18.51 -6.98
CA GLY A 43 -6.60 -18.69 -6.73
C GLY A 43 -6.87 -19.50 -5.46
N LEU A 44 -6.18 -20.61 -5.25
CA LEU A 44 -6.30 -21.41 -4.02
C LEU A 44 -5.96 -20.61 -2.75
N LEU A 45 -4.91 -19.80 -2.80
CA LEU A 45 -4.53 -18.92 -1.68
C LEU A 45 -5.57 -17.81 -1.48
N PHE A 46 -6.07 -17.24 -2.57
CA PHE A 46 -7.10 -16.20 -2.55
C PHE A 46 -8.41 -16.74 -1.94
N ASP A 47 -8.90 -17.89 -2.38
CA ASP A 47 -10.13 -18.53 -1.89
C ASP A 47 -9.99 -18.97 -0.43
N TRP A 48 -8.78 -19.34 0.01
CA TRP A 48 -8.52 -19.60 1.41
C TRP A 48 -8.55 -18.31 2.25
N LEU A 49 -8.06 -17.18 1.72
CA LEU A 49 -7.99 -15.94 2.48
C LEU A 49 -9.33 -15.16 2.48
N TYR A 50 -9.94 -15.02 1.31
CA TYR A 50 -11.14 -14.22 1.07
C TYR A 50 -12.40 -15.11 1.02
N PRO A 51 -13.52 -14.72 1.66
CA PRO A 51 -13.68 -13.54 2.50
C PRO A 51 -13.32 -13.78 3.98
N SER A 52 -13.26 -15.04 4.41
CA SER A 52 -13.38 -15.43 5.83
C SER A 52 -12.24 -14.94 6.73
N ARG A 53 -11.01 -14.78 6.19
CA ARG A 53 -9.81 -14.45 6.97
C ARG A 53 -9.35 -13.00 6.80
N MET A 54 -9.97 -12.24 5.90
CA MET A 54 -9.71 -10.80 5.76
C MET A 54 -10.04 -9.98 7.03
N PRO A 55 -11.15 -10.25 7.76
CA PRO A 55 -11.46 -9.54 9.00
C PRO A 55 -10.36 -9.67 10.07
N LEU A 56 -9.67 -10.82 10.13
CA LEU A 56 -8.55 -11.03 11.05
C LEU A 56 -7.39 -10.06 10.73
N LEU A 57 -7.05 -9.88 9.45
CA LEU A 57 -6.00 -8.96 9.04
C LEU A 57 -6.35 -7.50 9.36
N LEU A 58 -7.59 -7.10 9.06
CA LEU A 58 -8.09 -5.75 9.32
C LEU A 58 -8.13 -5.44 10.82
N ARG A 59 -8.53 -6.41 11.64
CA ARG A 59 -8.55 -6.30 13.09
C ARG A 59 -7.14 -6.18 13.65
N ALA A 60 -6.21 -7.05 13.24
CA ALA A 60 -4.84 -7.04 13.72
C ALA A 60 -4.14 -5.70 13.41
N ILE A 61 -4.27 -5.17 12.20
CA ILE A 61 -3.63 -3.90 11.83
C ILE A 61 -4.22 -2.70 12.56
N SER A 62 -5.52 -2.75 12.87
CA SER A 62 -6.24 -1.69 13.60
C SER A 62 -5.87 -1.67 15.09
N LEU A 63 -5.67 -2.84 15.70
CA LEU A 63 -5.37 -2.96 17.12
C LEU A 63 -3.89 -2.79 17.44
N LEU A 64 -2.98 -3.11 16.51
CA LEU A 64 -1.55 -3.18 16.76
C LEU A 64 -0.74 -2.17 15.92
N THR A 65 -1.33 -1.04 15.53
CA THR A 65 -0.67 -0.04 14.68
C THR A 65 0.62 0.50 15.31
N ASP A 66 0.67 0.58 16.64
CA ASP A 66 1.80 1.02 17.45
C ASP A 66 2.95 -0.02 17.54
N GLU A 67 2.73 -1.23 17.05
CA GLU A 67 3.67 -2.36 17.14
C GLU A 67 4.25 -2.70 15.76
N PRO A 68 5.35 -2.02 15.32
CA PRO A 68 5.92 -2.19 13.98
C PRO A 68 6.40 -3.61 13.70
N GLU A 69 6.72 -4.38 14.75
CA GLU A 69 7.13 -5.78 14.65
C GLU A 69 6.00 -6.69 14.17
N VAL A 70 4.74 -6.30 14.38
CA VAL A 70 3.54 -7.03 13.92
C VAL A 70 2.99 -6.45 12.61
N THR A 71 2.91 -5.12 12.48
CA THR A 71 2.38 -4.48 11.27
C THR A 71 3.28 -4.67 10.06
N THR A 72 4.60 -4.65 10.23
CA THR A 72 5.55 -4.81 9.11
C THR A 72 5.39 -6.16 8.40
N PRO A 73 5.38 -7.32 9.10
CA PRO A 73 5.09 -8.62 8.47
C PRO A 73 3.78 -8.65 7.70
N LEU A 74 2.69 -8.13 8.29
CA LEU A 74 1.37 -8.09 7.68
C LEU A 74 1.38 -7.24 6.39
N LEU A 75 1.92 -6.02 6.45
CA LEU A 75 2.01 -5.14 5.29
C LEU A 75 2.89 -5.74 4.19
N LYS A 76 3.97 -6.44 4.55
CA LYS A 76 4.83 -7.14 3.58
C LYS A 76 4.13 -8.35 2.95
N PHE A 77 3.32 -9.08 3.71
CA PHE A 77 2.46 -10.13 3.17
C PHE A 77 1.49 -9.52 2.16
N MET A 78 0.77 -8.47 2.54
CA MET A 78 -0.16 -7.78 1.63
C MET A 78 0.54 -7.26 0.38
N SER A 79 1.72 -6.66 0.52
CA SER A 79 2.50 -6.17 -0.63
C SER A 79 2.84 -7.29 -1.60
N GLU A 80 3.17 -8.48 -1.11
CA GLU A 80 3.39 -9.65 -1.97
C GLU A 80 2.07 -10.16 -2.54
N PHE A 81 1.01 -10.26 -1.74
CA PHE A 81 -0.28 -10.84 -2.14
C PHE A 81 -0.94 -10.09 -3.29
N VAL A 82 -0.74 -8.77 -3.38
CA VAL A 82 -1.30 -7.91 -4.43
C VAL A 82 -0.38 -7.75 -5.64
N LEU A 83 0.84 -8.31 -5.59
CA LEU A 83 1.79 -8.21 -6.69
C LEU A 83 1.39 -9.14 -7.83
N ASN A 84 1.03 -8.58 -8.99
CA ASN A 84 0.77 -9.36 -10.20
C ASN A 84 2.06 -9.78 -10.91
N LYS A 85 2.81 -10.70 -10.30
CA LYS A 85 3.98 -11.33 -10.95
C LYS A 85 3.54 -12.52 -11.79
N ALA A 86 4.21 -12.71 -12.93
CA ALA A 86 3.93 -13.81 -13.87
C ALA A 86 2.45 -13.93 -14.28
N GLN A 87 1.72 -12.80 -14.31
CA GLN A 87 0.29 -12.75 -14.66
C GLN A 87 -0.60 -13.65 -13.78
N ARG A 88 -0.19 -13.93 -12.54
CA ARG A 88 -0.94 -14.79 -11.62
C ARG A 88 -2.25 -14.17 -11.14
N LEU A 89 -2.32 -12.83 -11.13
CA LEU A 89 -3.49 -12.05 -10.75
C LEU A 89 -4.30 -11.71 -12.01
N THR A 90 -4.68 -12.73 -12.77
CA THR A 90 -5.52 -12.58 -13.96
C THR A 90 -6.90 -13.15 -13.66
N PHE A 91 -7.82 -12.28 -13.26
CA PHE A 91 -9.21 -12.65 -13.05
C PHE A 91 -9.95 -12.65 -14.40
N ASP A 92 -10.97 -13.49 -14.53
CA ASP A 92 -11.85 -13.41 -15.71
C ASP A 92 -12.57 -12.07 -15.72
N SER A 93 -12.88 -11.55 -16.92
CA SER A 93 -13.55 -10.25 -17.09
C SER A 93 -14.92 -10.16 -16.42
N SER A 94 -15.55 -11.31 -16.16
CA SER A 94 -16.82 -11.43 -15.43
C SER A 94 -16.66 -11.59 -13.92
N SER A 95 -15.43 -11.76 -13.43
CA SER A 95 -15.16 -12.02 -12.01
C SER A 95 -15.08 -10.72 -11.21
N PRO A 96 -15.79 -10.60 -10.07
CA PRO A 96 -15.67 -9.45 -9.19
C PRO A 96 -14.39 -9.49 -8.33
N ASN A 97 -13.58 -10.56 -8.40
CA ASN A 97 -12.49 -10.81 -7.45
C ASN A 97 -11.44 -9.71 -7.41
N GLY A 98 -11.13 -9.08 -8.55
CA GLY A 98 -10.21 -7.94 -8.58
C GLY A 98 -10.74 -6.73 -7.78
N ILE A 99 -12.02 -6.40 -7.96
CA ILE A 99 -12.70 -5.32 -7.24
C ILE A 99 -12.75 -5.66 -5.74
N LEU A 100 -13.15 -6.88 -5.40
CA LEU A 100 -13.24 -7.34 -4.01
C LEU A 100 -11.87 -7.29 -3.31
N LEU A 101 -10.82 -7.74 -3.99
CA LEU A 101 -9.45 -7.65 -3.49
C LEU A 101 -9.06 -6.21 -3.21
N PHE A 102 -9.32 -5.30 -4.16
CA PHE A 102 -8.99 -3.89 -3.97
C PHE A 102 -9.77 -3.23 -2.82
N ARG A 103 -11.03 -3.60 -2.61
CA ARG A 103 -11.80 -3.12 -1.45
C ARG A 103 -11.17 -3.53 -0.12
N GLU A 104 -10.67 -4.76 -0.02
CA GLU A 104 -9.96 -5.21 1.19
C GLU A 104 -8.60 -4.51 1.37
N ILE A 105 -7.88 -4.25 0.27
CA ILE A 105 -6.65 -3.43 0.30
C ILE A 105 -6.95 -2.03 0.82
N SER A 106 -7.97 -1.37 0.26
CA SER A 106 -8.38 -0.02 0.67
C SER A 106 -8.71 0.03 2.16
N LYS A 107 -9.56 -0.86 2.67
CA LYS A 107 -9.90 -0.93 4.10
C LYS A 107 -8.66 -1.06 4.98
N LEU A 108 -7.73 -1.94 4.60
CA LEU A 108 -6.50 -2.21 5.35
C LEU A 108 -5.58 -0.99 5.38
N ILE A 109 -5.39 -0.33 4.23
CA ILE A 109 -4.54 0.88 4.11
C ILE A 109 -5.17 2.07 4.84
N VAL A 110 -6.49 2.27 4.74
CA VAL A 110 -7.21 3.32 5.47
C VAL A 110 -7.12 3.09 6.98
N ALA A 111 -7.34 1.86 7.44
CA ALA A 111 -7.28 1.53 8.87
C ALA A 111 -5.88 1.74 9.46
N TYR A 112 -4.83 1.38 8.70
CA TYR A 112 -3.45 1.62 9.10
C TYR A 112 -3.08 3.09 9.05
N GLY A 113 -3.35 3.74 7.92
CA GLY A 113 -2.97 5.12 7.64
C GLY A 113 -3.59 6.12 8.60
N SER A 114 -4.88 5.96 8.93
CA SER A 114 -5.56 6.88 9.85
C SER A 114 -4.97 6.84 11.26
N ARG A 115 -4.42 5.70 11.67
CA ARG A 115 -3.82 5.50 13.01
C ARG A 115 -2.34 5.86 13.05
N ILE A 116 -1.57 5.50 12.01
CA ILE A 116 -0.12 5.76 11.99
C ILE A 116 0.19 7.26 11.97
N LEU A 117 -0.67 8.05 11.33
CA LEU A 117 -0.58 9.51 11.30
C LEU A 117 -0.74 10.14 12.70
N LEU A 118 -1.55 9.52 13.57
CA LEU A 118 -1.83 10.01 14.93
C LEU A 118 -0.74 9.62 15.95
N LEU A 119 0.13 8.67 15.63
CA LEU A 119 1.19 8.27 16.56
C LEU A 119 2.18 9.43 16.80
N PRO A 120 2.76 9.57 18.00
CA PRO A 120 3.80 10.57 18.23
C PRO A 120 5.11 10.21 17.49
N ASN A 121 5.91 11.22 17.18
CA ASN A 121 7.25 11.03 16.61
C ASN A 121 8.19 10.54 17.70
N GLY A 122 8.44 9.23 17.77
CA GLY A 122 9.35 8.63 18.74
C GLY A 122 10.83 8.77 18.35
N THR A 123 11.73 8.26 19.20
CA THR A 123 13.19 8.27 18.99
C THR A 123 13.66 7.54 17.73
N ASN A 124 12.92 6.55 17.24
CA ASN A 124 13.19 5.87 15.97
C ASN A 124 11.98 5.99 15.03
N ILE A 125 11.80 7.20 14.47
CA ILE A 125 10.71 7.55 13.54
C ILE A 125 10.70 6.62 12.32
N TYR A 126 11.90 6.24 11.83
CA TYR A 126 11.99 5.35 10.67
C TYR A 126 11.36 3.98 10.93
N ARG A 127 11.73 3.31 12.04
CA ARG A 127 11.21 1.98 12.36
C ARG A 127 9.72 2.01 12.70
N SER A 128 9.29 3.03 13.45
CA SER A 128 7.93 3.14 13.97
C SER A 128 6.91 3.58 12.91
N LYS A 129 7.25 4.59 12.09
CA LYS A 129 6.33 5.18 11.11
C LYS A 129 6.73 4.93 9.66
N TYR A 130 7.90 5.45 9.25
CA TYR A 130 8.24 5.52 7.82
C TYR A 130 8.30 4.14 7.18
N LYS A 131 8.75 3.13 7.94
CA LYS A 131 8.83 1.76 7.45
C LYS A 131 7.49 1.19 7.00
N GLY A 132 6.45 1.34 7.82
CA GLY A 132 5.12 0.85 7.46
C GLY A 132 4.44 1.74 6.41
N ILE A 133 4.71 3.06 6.42
CA ILE A 133 4.20 3.98 5.39
C ILE A 133 4.73 3.56 4.00
N TRP A 134 6.05 3.40 3.83
CA TRP A 134 6.59 3.07 2.50
C TRP A 134 6.12 1.69 2.00
N ILE A 135 5.92 0.72 2.89
CA ILE A 135 5.36 -0.58 2.51
C ILE A 135 3.90 -0.40 2.07
N SER A 136 3.12 0.43 2.78
CA SER A 136 1.73 0.73 2.44
C SER A 136 1.61 1.41 1.07
N LEU A 137 2.49 2.38 0.78
CA LEU A 137 2.58 2.99 -0.56
C LEU A 137 2.91 1.93 -1.62
N THR A 138 3.84 1.02 -1.31
CA THR A 138 4.19 -0.08 -2.23
C THR A 138 3.02 -1.03 -2.49
N VAL A 139 2.20 -1.34 -1.47
CA VAL A 139 0.98 -2.15 -1.62
C VAL A 139 0.03 -1.47 -2.60
N LEU A 140 -0.23 -0.17 -2.40
CA LEU A 140 -1.16 0.59 -3.23
C LEU A 140 -0.64 0.74 -4.67
N SER A 141 0.64 1.08 -4.88
CA SER A 141 1.25 1.14 -6.22
C SER A 141 1.09 -0.18 -6.99
N ARG A 142 1.36 -1.31 -6.33
CA ARG A 142 1.23 -2.64 -6.95
C ARG A 142 -0.22 -2.97 -7.31
N ALA A 143 -1.17 -2.52 -6.50
CA ALA A 143 -2.59 -2.74 -6.76
C ALA A 143 -3.09 -1.89 -7.93
N LEU A 144 -2.67 -0.63 -8.00
CA LEU A 144 -3.03 0.31 -9.07
C LEU A 144 -2.43 -0.11 -10.43
N CYS A 145 -1.17 -0.56 -10.45
CA CYS A 145 -0.51 -1.04 -11.68
C CYS A 145 -0.71 -2.52 -11.98
N GLY A 146 -1.49 -3.23 -11.16
CA GLY A 146 -1.63 -4.68 -11.27
C GLY A 146 -2.42 -5.15 -12.49
N ASN A 147 -3.15 -4.25 -13.16
CA ASN A 147 -4.01 -4.52 -14.33
C ASN A 147 -5.08 -5.61 -14.09
N TYR A 148 -5.45 -5.86 -12.84
CA TYR A 148 -6.45 -6.86 -12.46
C TYR A 148 -7.76 -6.26 -11.94
N VAL A 149 -7.85 -4.92 -11.91
CA VAL A 149 -9.04 -4.16 -11.50
C VAL A 149 -9.27 -3.04 -12.49
N ASN A 150 -10.52 -2.86 -12.93
CA ASN A 150 -10.92 -1.66 -13.63
C ASN A 150 -11.38 -0.61 -12.60
N PHE A 151 -10.56 0.41 -12.40
CA PHE A 151 -10.82 1.43 -11.37
C PHE A 151 -12.00 2.35 -11.70
N GLY A 152 -12.40 2.50 -12.97
CA GLY A 152 -13.57 3.29 -13.36
C GLY A 152 -14.88 2.75 -12.78
N VAL A 153 -14.90 1.46 -12.41
CA VAL A 153 -16.04 0.83 -11.75
C VAL A 153 -16.32 1.47 -10.39
N PHE A 154 -15.30 1.88 -9.62
CA PHE A 154 -15.53 2.48 -8.30
C PHE A 154 -16.32 3.79 -8.40
N GLU A 155 -16.00 4.62 -9.38
CA GLU A 155 -16.72 5.88 -9.62
C GLU A 155 -18.15 5.63 -10.12
N LEU A 156 -18.33 4.71 -11.07
CA LEU A 156 -19.65 4.36 -11.63
C LEU A 156 -20.64 3.83 -10.59
N TYR A 157 -20.16 3.07 -9.61
CA TYR A 157 -21.01 2.49 -8.55
C TYR A 157 -21.01 3.32 -7.25
N GLY A 158 -20.32 4.47 -7.22
CA GLY A 158 -20.21 5.31 -6.02
C GLY A 158 -19.46 4.64 -4.86
N ASP A 159 -18.59 3.67 -5.13
CA ASP A 159 -17.77 3.02 -4.11
C ASP A 159 -16.54 3.89 -3.81
N ARG A 160 -16.46 4.36 -2.56
CA ARG A 160 -15.41 5.25 -2.08
C ARG A 160 -14.06 4.57 -1.82
N ALA A 161 -13.95 3.25 -1.97
CA ALA A 161 -12.73 2.52 -1.64
C ALA A 161 -11.48 3.07 -2.34
N LEU A 162 -11.57 3.45 -3.61
CA LEU A 162 -10.44 4.06 -4.32
C LEU A 162 -10.11 5.46 -3.77
N ALA A 163 -11.10 6.33 -3.66
CA ALA A 163 -10.92 7.70 -3.18
C ALA A 163 -10.34 7.73 -1.75
N ASP A 164 -10.88 6.92 -0.84
CA ASP A 164 -10.42 6.88 0.56
C ASP A 164 -8.98 6.32 0.66
N ALA A 165 -8.62 5.35 -0.17
CA ALA A 165 -7.26 4.80 -0.22
C ALA A 165 -6.23 5.82 -0.75
N LEU A 166 -6.62 6.65 -1.72
CA LEU A 166 -5.77 7.71 -2.29
C LEU A 166 -5.63 8.90 -1.33
N ASP A 167 -6.71 9.31 -0.68
CA ASP A 167 -6.69 10.39 0.31
C ASP A 167 -5.74 10.05 1.47
N ILE A 168 -5.85 8.84 2.04
CA ILE A 168 -5.01 8.46 3.17
C ILE A 168 -3.54 8.26 2.77
N SER A 169 -3.27 7.73 1.57
CA SER A 169 -1.89 7.54 1.10
C SER A 169 -1.20 8.86 0.78
N LEU A 170 -1.93 9.85 0.25
CA LEU A 170 -1.43 11.21 0.08
C LEU A 170 -1.14 11.84 1.44
N LYS A 171 -2.05 11.75 2.41
CA LYS A 171 -1.81 12.24 3.78
C LYS A 171 -0.58 11.60 4.44
N MET A 172 -0.43 10.28 4.31
CA MET A 172 0.77 9.56 4.78
C MET A 172 2.04 10.05 4.08
N THR A 173 1.97 10.34 2.80
CA THR A 173 3.11 10.81 2.01
C THR A 173 3.53 12.22 2.40
N LEU A 174 2.57 13.14 2.53
CA LEU A 174 2.80 14.53 2.91
C LEU A 174 3.23 14.68 4.38
N SER A 175 2.96 13.67 5.23
CA SER A 175 3.42 13.67 6.62
C SER A 175 4.94 13.50 6.77
N ILE A 176 5.66 13.13 5.71
CA ILE A 176 7.09 12.86 5.76
C ILE A 176 7.88 14.03 5.15
N PRO A 177 8.82 14.64 5.90
CA PRO A 177 9.69 15.69 5.36
C PRO A 177 10.51 15.21 4.17
N LEU A 178 10.68 16.07 3.16
CA LEU A 178 11.48 15.77 1.96
C LEU A 178 12.92 15.34 2.29
N SER A 179 13.53 15.94 3.32
CA SER A 179 14.87 15.57 3.80
C SER A 179 14.96 14.08 4.17
N ASP A 180 13.92 13.54 4.80
CA ASP A 180 13.88 12.15 5.25
C ASP A 180 13.62 11.21 4.06
N ILE A 181 12.77 11.62 3.12
CA ILE A 181 12.52 10.88 1.87
C ILE A 181 13.84 10.68 1.12
N LEU A 182 14.62 11.75 0.94
CA LEU A 182 15.90 11.70 0.22
C LEU A 182 16.99 10.93 0.99
N THR A 183 16.95 10.96 2.32
CA THR A 183 17.92 10.25 3.17
C THR A 183 17.70 8.73 3.14
N PHE A 184 16.44 8.28 3.21
CA PHE A 184 16.12 6.86 3.31
C PHE A 184 15.81 6.22 1.95
N LYS A 185 16.80 5.55 1.34
CA LYS A 185 16.69 4.92 -0.01
C LYS A 185 15.40 4.11 -0.27
N LYS A 186 14.96 3.28 0.69
CA LYS A 186 13.74 2.45 0.55
C LYS A 186 12.46 3.28 0.53
N LEU A 187 12.43 4.33 1.35
CA LEU A 187 11.32 5.27 1.39
C LEU A 187 11.30 6.10 0.11
N SER A 188 12.45 6.63 -0.32
CA SER A 188 12.62 7.34 -1.58
C SER A 188 12.06 6.55 -2.78
N LYS A 189 12.51 5.29 -2.93
CA LYS A 189 12.04 4.42 -4.03
C LYS A 189 10.53 4.19 -3.98
N ALA A 190 9.96 3.99 -2.80
CA ALA A 190 8.52 3.79 -2.65
C ALA A 190 7.73 5.07 -2.93
N TYR A 191 8.26 6.23 -2.52
CA TYR A 191 7.66 7.55 -2.76
C TYR A 191 7.61 7.84 -4.26
N TYR A 192 8.74 7.81 -4.95
CA TYR A 192 8.81 8.13 -6.37
C TYR A 192 8.05 7.11 -7.22
N GLY A 193 8.16 5.82 -6.88
CA GLY A 193 7.35 4.79 -7.52
C GLY A 193 5.84 4.92 -7.26
N TYR A 194 5.41 5.53 -6.14
CA TYR A 194 3.99 5.82 -5.91
C TYR A 194 3.52 7.05 -6.68
N MET A 195 4.33 8.12 -6.70
CA MET A 195 4.02 9.33 -7.47
C MET A 195 3.88 9.03 -8.96
N GLU A 196 4.80 8.25 -9.53
CA GLU A 196 4.72 7.78 -10.91
C GLU A 196 3.37 7.13 -11.24
N VAL A 197 2.91 6.23 -10.36
CA VAL A 197 1.63 5.53 -10.52
C VAL A 197 0.43 6.47 -10.42
N LEU A 198 0.51 7.50 -9.58
CA LEU A 198 -0.53 8.51 -9.47
C LEU A 198 -0.66 9.37 -10.72
N PHE A 199 0.46 9.81 -11.29
CA PHE A 199 0.48 10.67 -12.47
C PHE A 199 0.15 9.91 -13.77
N ASN A 200 0.51 8.63 -13.86
CA ASN A 200 0.23 7.82 -15.06
C ASN A 200 -1.22 7.31 -15.15
N ASN A 201 -1.96 7.31 -14.04
CA ASN A 201 -3.35 6.87 -14.03
C ASN A 201 -4.29 8.09 -14.13
N HIS A 202 -5.01 8.21 -15.25
CA HIS A 202 -5.92 9.33 -15.53
C HIS A 202 -7.04 9.52 -14.49
N ILE A 203 -7.43 8.45 -13.78
CA ILE A 203 -8.45 8.53 -12.73
C ILE A 203 -7.86 9.14 -11.45
N THR A 204 -6.61 8.80 -11.12
CA THR A 204 -5.92 9.33 -9.93
C THR A 204 -5.39 10.74 -10.14
N ILE A 205 -5.01 11.12 -11.36
CA ILE A 205 -4.51 12.48 -11.61
C ILE A 205 -5.60 13.53 -11.33
N ASN A 206 -6.88 13.23 -11.60
CA ASN A 206 -7.98 14.13 -11.25
C ASN A 206 -8.09 14.32 -9.72
N SER A 207 -7.88 13.25 -8.94
CA SER A 207 -7.79 13.36 -7.47
C SER A 207 -6.59 14.18 -6.99
N VAL A 208 -5.48 14.20 -7.74
CA VAL A 208 -4.28 14.99 -7.43
C VAL A 208 -4.44 16.44 -7.88
N LEU A 209 -5.13 16.70 -9.00
CA LEU A 209 -5.42 18.03 -9.53
C LEU A 209 -6.42 18.81 -8.67
N ASN A 210 -7.27 18.10 -7.91
CA ASN A 210 -8.15 18.70 -6.91
C ASN A 210 -7.44 19.04 -5.59
N LEU A 211 -6.13 18.80 -5.46
CA LEU A 211 -5.36 19.21 -4.28
C LEU A 211 -5.12 20.72 -4.30
N ASP A 212 -4.91 21.30 -3.13
CA ASP A 212 -4.56 22.70 -3.01
C ASP A 212 -3.23 23.01 -3.72
N THR A 213 -3.12 24.24 -4.23
CA THR A 213 -1.95 24.69 -5.01
C THR A 213 -0.63 24.51 -4.25
N SER A 214 -0.63 24.62 -2.93
CA SER A 214 0.58 24.49 -2.11
C SER A 214 1.08 23.05 -2.03
N THR A 215 0.17 22.08 -1.88
CA THR A 215 0.47 20.66 -1.92
C THR A 215 0.97 20.24 -3.29
N PHE A 216 0.34 20.73 -4.35
CA PHE A 216 0.76 20.44 -5.72
C PHE A 216 2.17 20.94 -6.01
N VAL A 217 2.48 22.19 -5.65
CA VAL A 217 3.84 22.75 -5.78
C VAL A 217 4.85 21.94 -4.99
N HIS A 218 4.53 21.54 -3.75
CA HIS A 218 5.42 20.69 -2.95
C HIS A 218 5.72 19.34 -3.63
N ILE A 219 4.72 18.70 -4.24
CA ILE A 219 4.91 17.46 -4.99
C ILE A 219 5.83 17.71 -6.20
N VAL A 220 5.58 18.75 -6.99
CA VAL A 220 6.42 19.08 -8.16
C VAL A 220 7.86 19.38 -7.75
N THR A 221 8.08 20.17 -6.71
CA THR A 221 9.43 20.48 -6.19
C THR A 221 10.14 19.23 -5.65
N SER A 222 9.40 18.28 -5.06
CA SER A 222 9.97 17.01 -4.61
C SER A 222 10.41 16.11 -5.78
N LEU A 223 9.69 16.14 -6.91
CA LEU A 223 10.02 15.43 -8.14
C LEU A 223 11.26 16.04 -8.80
N GLU A 224 11.33 17.36 -8.88
CA GLU A 224 12.49 18.09 -9.37
C GLU A 224 13.75 17.77 -8.54
N SER A 225 13.61 17.75 -7.21
CA SER A 225 14.70 17.38 -6.30
C SER A 225 15.12 15.91 -6.46
N GLY A 226 14.17 15.02 -6.80
CA GLY A 226 14.43 13.62 -7.12
C GLY A 226 15.22 13.44 -8.41
N LEU A 227 14.92 14.23 -9.44
CA LEU A 227 15.64 14.26 -10.72
C LEU A 227 17.09 14.72 -10.56
N LYS A 228 17.32 15.70 -9.68
CA LYS A 228 18.64 16.22 -9.32
C LYS A 228 19.44 15.27 -8.40
N GLY A 229 18.81 14.22 -7.88
CA GLY A 229 19.43 13.22 -7.01
C GLY A 229 20.40 12.29 -7.75
N LEU A 230 21.47 11.85 -7.06
CA LEU A 230 22.59 11.07 -7.62
C LEU A 230 22.29 9.59 -7.92
N ASP A 231 21.11 9.07 -7.57
CA ASP A 231 20.79 7.65 -7.77
C ASP A 231 20.18 7.45 -9.15
N THR A 232 20.97 6.92 -10.09
CA THR A 232 20.56 6.68 -11.49
C THR A 232 19.30 5.84 -11.60
N GLY A 233 19.00 4.96 -10.63
CA GLY A 233 17.75 4.20 -10.58
C GLY A 233 16.52 5.07 -10.29
N ILE A 234 16.66 6.09 -9.44
CA ILE A 234 15.59 7.05 -9.12
C ILE A 234 15.45 8.05 -10.26
N SER A 235 16.55 8.58 -10.80
CA SER A 235 16.51 9.45 -11.97
C SER A 235 15.89 8.73 -13.17
N THR A 236 16.17 7.43 -13.38
CA THR A 236 15.49 6.67 -14.44
C THR A 236 14.01 6.46 -14.12
N GLN A 237 13.59 6.20 -12.89
CA GLN A 237 12.16 6.11 -12.57
C GLN A 237 11.41 7.43 -12.80
N VAL A 238 12.02 8.57 -12.46
CA VAL A 238 11.43 9.88 -12.70
C VAL A 238 11.55 10.32 -14.19
N CYS A 239 12.59 9.88 -14.92
CA CYS A 239 12.79 10.19 -16.35
C CYS A 239 12.09 9.22 -17.33
N HIS A 240 11.91 7.94 -16.99
CA HIS A 240 11.40 6.91 -17.91
C HIS A 240 9.88 7.02 -18.10
N TYR A 241 9.19 7.74 -17.22
CA TYR A 241 7.74 7.88 -17.22
C TYR A 241 7.34 9.33 -17.02
N GLY A 242 7.66 10.19 -17.99
CA GLY A 242 6.98 11.45 -18.32
C GLY A 242 6.07 12.15 -17.31
N SER A 243 6.41 12.20 -16.02
CA SER A 243 5.59 12.86 -15.00
C SER A 243 5.60 14.38 -15.21
N LEU A 244 6.62 14.91 -15.91
CA LEU A 244 6.64 16.27 -16.46
C LEU A 244 5.90 16.40 -17.79
N TYR A 245 6.00 15.44 -18.72
CA TYR A 245 5.29 15.52 -20.02
C TYR A 245 3.78 15.47 -19.89
N HIS A 246 3.24 14.67 -18.95
CA HIS A 246 1.81 14.68 -18.68
C HIS A 246 1.35 15.98 -18.01
N LEU A 247 2.19 16.62 -17.18
CA LEU A 247 1.89 17.92 -16.58
C LEU A 247 1.97 19.08 -17.60
N GLU A 248 2.89 19.03 -18.56
CA GLU A 248 2.97 20.00 -19.67
C GLU A 248 1.77 19.91 -20.62
N MET A 249 1.06 18.77 -20.71
CA MET A 249 -0.19 18.69 -21.48
C MET A 249 -1.40 19.34 -20.79
N PHE A 250 -1.28 19.73 -19.51
CA PHE A 250 -2.36 20.36 -18.74
C PHE A 250 -2.10 21.83 -18.38
N LEU A 251 -0.97 22.40 -18.83
CA LEU A 251 -0.66 23.84 -18.82
C LEU A 251 -0.86 24.42 -20.23
#